data_AF-A0A968WJC2-F1
#
_entry.id   AF-A0A968WJC2-F1
#
_cell.length_a   1.000
_cell.length_b   1.000
_cell.length_c   1.000
_cell.angle_alpha   90.00
_cell.angle_beta   90.00
_cell.angle_gamma   90.00
#
_symmetry.space_group_name_H-M   'P 1'
#
loop_
_entity.id
_entity.type
_entity.pdbx_description
1 polymer ?
#
loop_
_entity_poly.entity_id
_entity_poly.type
_entity_poly.pdbx_seq_one_letter_code
_entity_poly.pdbx_strand_id
1 'polypeptide(L)'
;MQIVESLWSLWPFFFDGLLEVVRRERPDILIVDFVTRAGLDVAEIERIPAIINNPDLLTTVSMAYLPPAYDVPLPYTGHSIHHLPWHTPWSYPLLRWVSGRLVDLTVGRRLNQLRASRGLGKLSINCAWAKHTVMVNSAFGLEYPRPLPPNIVMVGPMLPPVVEPLTNEVNDWLSDGSPVVYVNLGTIAIATSNQIAACTTHLLMHPFEFGGFCDRQCSSCCLHQ
;
A
#
# COMPACT_ATOMS: atom_id res chain seq x y z
N MET A 1 -2.32 -12.28 -7.18
CA MET A 1 -1.07 -13.09 -7.22
C MET A 1 -0.35 -12.96 -8.56
N GLN A 2 -1.06 -12.92 -9.70
CA GLN A 2 -0.45 -12.72 -11.04
C GLN A 2 0.48 -11.49 -11.13
N ILE A 3 0.09 -10.32 -10.61
CA ILE A 3 0.92 -9.10 -10.67
C ILE A 3 2.31 -9.32 -10.03
N VAL A 4 2.36 -9.94 -8.85
CA VAL A 4 3.62 -10.19 -8.14
C VAL A 4 4.48 -11.22 -8.91
N GLU A 5 3.86 -12.25 -9.48
CA GLU A 5 4.58 -13.21 -10.32
C GLU A 5 5.12 -12.58 -11.61
N SER A 6 4.34 -11.70 -12.26
CA SER A 6 4.78 -10.92 -13.41
C SER A 6 5.96 -10.02 -13.06
N LEU A 7 5.91 -9.31 -11.93
CA LEU A 7 7.02 -8.49 -11.45
C LEU A 7 8.29 -9.34 -11.20
N TRP A 8 8.15 -10.56 -10.66
CA TRP A 8 9.30 -11.45 -10.45
C TRP A 8 9.87 -11.98 -11.74
N SER A 9 9.04 -12.19 -12.77
CA SER A 9 9.53 -12.58 -14.08
C SER A 9 10.43 -11.51 -14.72
N LEU A 10 10.20 -10.24 -14.39
CA LEU A 10 11.00 -9.10 -14.84
C LEU A 10 12.26 -8.86 -14.00
N TRP A 11 12.39 -9.54 -12.85
CA TRP A 11 13.53 -9.37 -11.95
C TRP A 11 14.90 -9.48 -12.64
N PRO A 12 15.18 -10.47 -13.52
CA PRO A 12 16.50 -10.59 -14.16
C PRO A 12 16.84 -9.38 -15.02
N PHE A 13 15.84 -8.87 -15.77
CA PHE A 13 16.00 -7.70 -16.62
C PHE A 13 16.31 -6.45 -15.80
N PHE A 14 15.55 -6.20 -14.73
CA PHE A 14 15.81 -5.08 -13.83
C PHE A 14 17.16 -5.21 -13.13
N PHE A 15 17.52 -6.42 -12.69
CA PHE A 15 18.77 -6.67 -12.00
C PHE A 15 19.98 -6.39 -12.90
N ASP A 16 20.00 -6.91 -14.14
CA ASP A 16 21.11 -6.67 -15.08
C ASP A 16 21.29 -5.21 -15.42
N GLY A 17 20.21 -4.57 -15.88
CA GLY A 17 20.26 -3.18 -16.32
C GLY A 17 20.67 -2.26 -15.17
N LEU A 18 20.12 -2.48 -13.99
CA LEU A 18 20.47 -1.67 -12.83
C LEU A 18 21.89 -1.94 -12.34
N LEU A 19 22.37 -3.18 -12.35
CA LEU A 19 23.74 -3.50 -11.95
C LEU A 19 24.76 -2.79 -12.85
N GLU A 20 24.51 -2.75 -14.16
CA GLU A 20 25.36 -2.02 -15.11
C GLU A 20 25.39 -0.52 -14.80
N VAL A 21 24.21 0.10 -14.63
CA VAL A 21 24.10 1.53 -14.33
C VAL A 21 24.75 1.87 -13.00
N VAL A 22 24.49 1.07 -11.95
CA VAL A 22 25.04 1.30 -10.61
C VAL A 22 26.57 1.17 -10.58
N ARG A 23 27.14 0.23 -11.34
CA ARG A 23 28.60 0.10 -11.47
C ARG A 23 29.24 1.28 -12.19
N ARG A 24 28.54 1.83 -13.18
CA ARG A 24 29.01 2.97 -13.97
C ARG A 24 28.90 4.29 -13.20
N GLU A 25 27.72 4.56 -12.66
CA GLU A 25 27.41 5.86 -12.03
C GLU A 25 27.80 5.91 -10.54
N ARG A 26 27.88 4.76 -9.86
CA ARG A 26 28.24 4.63 -8.43
C ARG A 26 27.49 5.61 -7.51
N PRO A 27 26.15 5.53 -7.43
CA PRO A 27 25.37 6.42 -6.56
C PRO A 27 25.67 6.18 -5.08
N ASP A 28 25.56 7.23 -4.26
CA ASP A 28 25.75 7.17 -2.81
C ASP A 28 24.60 6.43 -2.08
N ILE A 29 23.41 6.41 -2.68
CA ILE A 29 22.22 5.80 -2.11
C ILE A 29 21.25 5.33 -3.19
N LEU A 30 20.53 4.23 -2.92
CA LEU A 30 19.46 3.73 -3.76
C LEU A 30 18.12 3.83 -3.03
N ILE A 31 17.13 4.49 -3.65
CA ILE A 31 15.74 4.45 -3.19
C ILE A 31 14.99 3.47 -4.08
N VAL A 32 14.48 2.41 -3.48
CA VAL A 32 13.95 1.24 -4.20
C VAL A 32 12.50 1.02 -3.79
N ASP A 33 11.60 0.92 -4.76
CA ASP A 33 10.20 0.60 -4.49
C ASP A 33 10.05 -0.82 -3.88
N PHE A 34 9.12 -0.99 -2.95
CA PHE A 34 8.93 -2.23 -2.19
C PHE A 34 8.68 -3.48 -3.06
N VAL A 35 8.11 -3.32 -4.27
CA VAL A 35 7.92 -4.43 -5.21
C VAL A 35 9.06 -4.56 -6.22
N THR A 36 10.12 -3.75 -6.15
CA THR A 36 11.24 -3.78 -7.10
C THR A 36 12.51 -4.39 -6.49
N ARG A 37 12.40 -5.62 -5.97
CA ARG A 37 13.48 -6.27 -5.18
C ARG A 37 14.85 -6.32 -5.85
N ALA A 38 14.92 -6.34 -7.19
CA ALA A 38 16.18 -6.30 -7.92
C ALA A 38 17.09 -5.13 -7.47
N GLY A 39 16.51 -3.97 -7.13
CA GLY A 39 17.27 -2.82 -6.64
C GLY A 39 17.98 -3.05 -5.32
N LEU A 40 17.32 -3.73 -4.37
CA LEU A 40 17.95 -4.08 -3.10
C LEU A 40 19.06 -5.11 -3.30
N ASP A 41 18.91 -6.02 -4.24
CA ASP A 41 19.93 -7.04 -4.53
C ASP A 41 21.17 -6.44 -5.17
N VAL A 42 21.00 -5.49 -6.09
CA VAL A 42 22.12 -4.71 -6.66
C VAL A 42 22.79 -3.88 -5.56
N ALA A 43 22.01 -3.23 -4.69
CA ALA A 43 22.55 -2.46 -3.58
C ALA A 43 23.40 -3.31 -2.62
N GLU A 44 22.93 -4.51 -2.28
CA GLU A 44 23.66 -5.48 -1.44
C GLU A 44 24.98 -5.92 -2.08
N ILE A 45 25.00 -6.21 -3.40
CA ILE A 45 26.20 -6.63 -4.13
C ILE A 45 27.23 -5.49 -4.19
N GLU A 46 26.78 -4.30 -4.60
CA GLU A 46 27.64 -3.15 -4.85
C GLU A 46 27.99 -2.38 -3.57
N ARG A 47 27.46 -2.84 -2.43
CA ARG A 47 27.60 -2.27 -1.08
C ARG A 47 27.17 -0.81 -1.01
N ILE A 48 26.03 -0.50 -1.61
CA ILE A 48 25.43 0.82 -1.60
C ILE A 48 24.27 0.83 -0.59
N PRO A 49 24.18 1.84 0.30
CA PRO A 49 23.03 2.00 1.17
C PRO A 49 21.72 2.05 0.36
N ALA A 50 20.70 1.34 0.82
CA ALA A 50 19.39 1.34 0.18
C ALA A 50 18.25 1.62 1.16
N ILE A 51 17.29 2.42 0.68
CA ILE A 51 16.04 2.75 1.36
C ILE A 51 14.89 2.13 0.56
N ILE A 52 13.95 1.51 1.26
CA ILE A 52 12.72 0.98 0.67
C ILE A 52 11.67 2.07 0.67
N ASN A 53 11.10 2.39 -0.49
CA ASN A 53 9.90 3.19 -0.63
C ASN A 53 8.67 2.26 -0.60
N ASN A 54 7.87 2.33 0.47
CA ASN A 54 6.57 1.70 0.56
C ASN A 54 5.48 2.76 0.34
N PRO A 55 4.84 2.81 -0.84
CA PRO A 55 3.77 3.76 -1.12
C PRO A 55 2.43 3.37 -0.48
N ASP A 56 2.34 2.20 0.15
CA ASP A 56 1.10 1.61 0.65
C ASP A 56 1.02 1.65 2.19
N LEU A 57 -0.11 1.20 2.74
CA LEU A 57 -0.40 1.16 4.17
C LEU A 57 0.56 0.26 4.93
N LEU A 58 0.65 0.44 6.26
CA LEU A 58 1.46 -0.44 7.13
C LEU A 58 1.05 -1.91 7.06
N THR A 59 -0.15 -2.21 6.58
CA THR A 59 -0.64 -3.59 6.43
C THR A 59 0.04 -4.37 5.30
N THR A 60 0.75 -3.70 4.38
CA THR A 60 1.52 -4.35 3.31
C THR A 60 2.93 -4.75 3.73
N VAL A 61 3.45 -4.12 4.79
CA VAL A 61 4.69 -4.55 5.44
C VAL A 61 4.48 -5.95 5.99
N SER A 62 5.48 -6.83 5.82
CA SER A 62 5.34 -8.21 6.31
C SER A 62 4.90 -8.23 7.77
N MET A 63 3.82 -8.97 8.01
CA MET A 63 3.24 -9.14 9.34
C MET A 63 4.14 -9.97 10.28
N ALA A 64 5.20 -10.59 9.76
CA ALA A 64 6.24 -11.24 10.54
C ALA A 64 7.34 -10.26 10.98
N TYR A 65 7.40 -9.09 10.35
CA TYR A 65 8.40 -8.07 10.59
C TYR A 65 7.86 -6.92 11.46
N LEU A 66 6.61 -6.51 11.24
CA LEU A 66 5.92 -5.65 12.18
C LEU A 66 5.64 -6.40 13.48
N PRO A 67 5.78 -5.75 14.65
CA PRO A 67 5.37 -6.38 15.90
C PRO A 67 3.89 -6.81 15.84
N PRO A 68 3.52 -7.90 16.55
CA PRO A 68 2.15 -8.36 16.60
C PRO A 68 1.21 -7.24 17.07
N ALA A 69 0.20 -6.94 16.25
CA ALA A 69 -0.88 -6.03 16.64
C ALA A 69 -2.15 -6.87 16.84
N TYR A 70 -2.43 -7.24 18.08
CA TYR A 70 -3.50 -8.18 18.45
C TYR A 70 -4.91 -7.58 18.23
N ASP A 71 -4.93 -6.26 18.18
CA ASP A 71 -6.01 -5.31 18.16
C ASP A 71 -6.18 -4.64 16.79
N VAL A 72 -5.43 -5.09 15.78
CA VAL A 72 -5.56 -4.64 14.39
C VAL A 72 -6.12 -5.77 13.52
N PRO A 73 -7.22 -5.53 12.76
CA PRO A 73 -7.79 -6.52 11.87
C PRO A 73 -6.78 -6.98 10.81
N LEU A 74 -6.87 -8.23 10.39
CA LEU A 74 -6.13 -8.67 9.21
C LEU A 74 -6.72 -8.01 7.95
N PRO A 75 -5.88 -7.69 6.96
CA PRO A 75 -6.35 -7.17 5.68
C PRO A 75 -7.45 -8.04 5.09
N TYR A 76 -8.43 -7.41 4.45
CA TYR A 76 -9.53 -8.07 3.75
C TYR A 76 -10.50 -8.88 4.62
N THR A 77 -10.40 -8.80 5.96
CA THR A 77 -11.39 -9.48 6.84
C THR A 77 -12.71 -8.74 6.98
N GLY A 78 -12.76 -7.45 6.62
CA GLY A 78 -13.94 -6.60 6.82
C GLY A 78 -14.23 -6.24 8.28
N HIS A 79 -13.39 -6.68 9.23
CA HIS A 79 -13.56 -6.32 10.64
C HIS A 79 -13.07 -4.90 10.92
N SER A 80 -13.81 -4.19 11.77
CA SER A 80 -13.38 -2.95 12.41
C SER A 80 -12.58 -3.27 13.69
N ILE A 81 -11.65 -2.39 14.07
CA ILE A 81 -10.97 -2.46 15.38
C ILE A 81 -11.95 -2.45 16.56
N HIS A 82 -13.13 -1.86 16.38
CA HIS A 82 -14.17 -1.77 17.41
C HIS A 82 -15.03 -3.05 17.49
N HIS A 83 -14.91 -3.95 16.52
CA HIS A 83 -15.73 -5.16 16.40
C HIS A 83 -14.87 -6.36 16.00
N LEU A 84 -13.85 -6.65 16.81
CA LEU A 84 -13.01 -7.84 16.64
C LEU A 84 -13.65 -9.06 17.33
N PRO A 85 -13.70 -10.23 16.67
CA PRO A 85 -14.10 -11.48 17.31
C PRO A 85 -13.20 -11.82 18.51
N TRP A 86 -13.77 -12.44 19.54
CA TRP A 86 -13.06 -12.77 20.79
C TRP A 86 -11.81 -13.66 20.59
N HIS A 87 -11.75 -14.45 19.51
CA HIS A 87 -10.65 -15.36 19.23
C HIS A 87 -9.44 -14.70 18.55
N THR A 88 -9.57 -13.45 18.08
CA THR A 88 -8.53 -12.79 17.25
C THR A 88 -7.16 -12.66 17.91
N PRO A 89 -7.01 -12.46 19.24
CA PRO A 89 -5.68 -12.36 19.84
C PRO A 89 -4.85 -13.65 19.67
N TRP A 90 -5.52 -14.79 19.52
CA TRP A 90 -4.88 -16.10 19.35
C TRP A 90 -4.76 -16.48 17.88
N SER A 91 -5.79 -16.24 17.09
CA SER A 91 -5.81 -16.66 15.69
C SER A 91 -4.99 -15.75 14.77
N TYR A 92 -4.98 -14.43 14.99
CA TYR A 92 -4.30 -13.50 14.08
C TYR A 92 -2.77 -13.65 14.08
N PRO A 93 -2.07 -13.78 15.23
CA PRO A 93 -0.64 -14.03 15.22
C PRO A 93 -0.28 -15.31 14.45
N LEU A 94 -1.04 -16.39 14.65
CA LEU A 94 -0.84 -17.64 13.93
C LEU A 94 -1.06 -17.46 12.43
N LEU A 95 -2.17 -16.83 12.03
CA LEU A 95 -2.47 -16.56 10.62
C LEU A 95 -1.39 -15.70 9.97
N ARG A 96 -0.85 -14.69 10.67
CA ARG A 96 0.27 -13.87 10.20
C ARG A 96 1.51 -14.71 9.96
N TRP A 97 1.88 -15.54 10.93
CA TRP A 97 3.02 -16.43 10.80
C TRP A 97 2.86 -17.42 9.63
N VAL A 98 1.70 -18.07 9.53
CA VAL A 98 1.38 -19.01 8.43
C VAL A 98 1.41 -18.27 7.09
N SER A 99 0.78 -17.09 7.00
CA SER A 99 0.74 -16.30 5.76
C SER A 99 2.15 -15.93 5.29
N GLY A 100 3.04 -15.52 6.20
CA GLY A 100 4.43 -15.26 5.88
C GLY A 100 5.11 -16.51 5.32
N ARG A 101 4.98 -17.66 5.99
CA ARG A 101 5.54 -18.92 5.48
C ARG A 101 5.00 -19.29 4.10
N LEU A 102 3.72 -19.11 3.86
CA LEU A 102 3.12 -19.36 2.54
C LEU A 102 3.68 -18.44 1.46
N VAL A 103 3.89 -17.15 1.76
CA VAL A 103 4.54 -16.19 0.84
C VAL A 103 5.96 -16.64 0.50
N ASP A 104 6.75 -17.04 1.49
CA ASP A 104 8.12 -17.53 1.25
C ASP A 104 8.13 -18.82 0.40
N LEU A 105 7.18 -19.73 0.64
CA LEU A 105 7.10 -21.03 -0.04
C LEU A 105 6.48 -20.95 -1.44
N THR A 106 5.71 -19.92 -1.75
CA THR A 106 5.10 -19.75 -3.07
C THR A 106 5.92 -18.74 -3.87
N VAL A 107 5.70 -17.45 -3.59
CA VAL A 107 6.30 -16.29 -4.24
C VAL A 107 7.82 -16.23 -4.04
N GLY A 108 8.28 -16.52 -2.81
CA GLY A 108 9.69 -16.48 -2.43
C GLY A 108 10.54 -17.55 -3.11
N ARG A 109 9.99 -18.73 -3.40
CA ARG A 109 10.72 -19.77 -4.12
C ARG A 109 11.12 -19.33 -5.51
N ARG A 110 10.20 -18.71 -6.26
CA ARG A 110 10.47 -18.27 -7.62
C ARG A 110 11.53 -17.18 -7.66
N LEU A 111 11.41 -16.17 -6.80
CA LEU A 111 12.42 -15.13 -6.65
C LEU A 111 13.80 -15.72 -6.29
N ASN A 112 13.84 -16.66 -5.35
CA ASN A 112 15.11 -17.30 -4.95
C ASN A 112 15.75 -18.14 -6.07
N GLN A 113 14.97 -18.74 -6.97
CA GLN A 113 15.51 -19.41 -8.16
C GLN A 113 16.19 -18.42 -9.11
N LEU A 114 15.57 -17.25 -9.33
CA LEU A 114 16.12 -16.18 -10.16
C LEU A 114 17.36 -15.56 -9.53
N ARG A 115 17.36 -15.37 -8.22
CA ARG A 115 18.55 -14.95 -7.45
C ARG A 115 19.69 -15.96 -7.60
N ALA A 116 19.40 -17.25 -7.43
CA ALA A 116 20.39 -18.30 -7.52
C ALA A 116 21.04 -18.36 -8.92
N SER A 117 20.29 -18.07 -10.00
CA SER A 117 20.86 -18.02 -11.36
C SER A 117 21.90 -16.92 -11.55
N ARG A 118 21.98 -15.96 -10.61
CA ARG A 118 22.98 -14.88 -10.55
C ARG A 118 23.94 -15.00 -9.37
N GLY A 119 24.02 -16.18 -8.76
CA GLY A 119 24.93 -16.45 -7.65
C GLY A 119 24.51 -15.79 -6.33
N LEU A 120 23.29 -15.29 -6.22
CA LEU A 120 22.77 -14.70 -4.98
C LEU A 120 22.23 -15.78 -4.03
N GLY A 121 22.42 -15.55 -2.73
CA GLY A 121 21.90 -16.42 -1.68
C GLY A 121 20.38 -16.35 -1.53
N LYS A 122 19.83 -17.33 -0.80
CA LYS A 122 18.41 -17.38 -0.47
C LYS A 122 18.01 -16.23 0.46
N LEU A 123 16.81 -15.72 0.24
CA LEU A 123 16.18 -14.65 1.00
C LEU A 123 14.80 -15.11 1.49
N SER A 124 14.43 -14.73 2.71
CA SER A 124 13.04 -14.74 3.15
C SER A 124 12.43 -13.40 2.78
N ILE A 125 11.35 -13.41 1.99
CA ILE A 125 10.62 -12.20 1.59
C ILE A 125 10.12 -11.46 2.84
N ASN A 126 9.64 -12.21 3.84
CA ASN A 126 9.10 -11.64 5.07
C ASN A 126 10.12 -10.85 5.89
N CYS A 127 11.38 -11.30 5.90
CA CYS A 127 12.45 -10.66 6.65
C CYS A 127 13.30 -9.73 5.79
N ALA A 128 12.99 -9.60 4.49
CA ALA A 128 13.84 -8.91 3.52
C ALA A 128 14.01 -7.42 3.85
N TRP A 129 13.06 -6.83 4.58
CA TRP A 129 13.04 -5.39 4.87
C TRP A 129 13.78 -5.04 6.17
N ALA A 130 14.06 -6.04 7.02
CA ALA A 130 14.62 -5.83 8.36
C ALA A 130 16.00 -5.16 8.37
N LYS A 131 16.72 -5.20 7.24
CA LYS A 131 18.08 -4.65 7.08
C LYS A 131 18.11 -3.26 6.46
N HIS A 132 16.96 -2.72 6.05
CA HIS A 132 16.87 -1.48 5.30
C HIS A 132 16.03 -0.46 6.04
N THR A 133 16.31 0.83 5.83
CA THR A 133 15.36 1.88 6.21
C THR A 133 14.16 1.78 5.28
N VAL A 134 12.94 1.83 5.83
CA VAL A 134 11.68 1.76 5.09
C VAL A 134 10.95 3.07 5.27
N MET A 135 10.81 3.82 4.19
CA MET A 135 9.93 4.98 4.12
C MET A 135 8.52 4.48 3.81
N VAL A 136 7.56 4.83 4.66
CA VAL A 136 6.16 4.49 4.46
C VAL A 136 5.40 5.76 4.11
N ASN A 137 4.74 5.76 2.96
CA ASN A 137 3.92 6.86 2.48
C ASN A 137 2.57 6.94 3.21
N SER A 138 2.64 7.04 4.52
CA SER A 138 1.50 7.16 5.41
C SER A 138 1.91 8.01 6.61
N ALA A 139 0.95 8.36 7.46
CA ALA A 139 1.16 9.22 8.62
C ALA A 139 0.54 8.62 9.88
N PHE A 140 1.07 9.01 11.04
CA PHE A 140 0.40 8.75 12.30
C PHE A 140 -0.99 9.40 12.29
N GLY A 141 -2.01 8.66 12.71
CA GLY A 141 -3.41 9.09 12.67
C GLY A 141 -4.18 8.65 11.40
N LEU A 142 -3.48 8.32 10.30
CA LEU A 142 -4.11 7.66 9.14
C LEU A 142 -4.13 6.13 9.27
N GLU A 143 -3.20 5.59 10.06
CA GLU A 143 -3.05 4.16 10.31
C GLU A 143 -3.57 3.75 11.68
N TYR A 144 -3.90 2.47 11.82
CA TYR A 144 -4.16 1.90 13.13
C TYR A 144 -2.90 1.99 14.02
N PRO A 145 -3.02 2.48 15.27
CA PRO A 145 -1.90 2.58 16.18
C PRO A 145 -1.24 1.23 16.39
N ARG A 146 0.08 1.17 16.20
CA ARG A 146 0.88 -0.01 16.49
C ARG A 146 2.35 0.36 16.72
N PRO A 147 3.09 -0.43 17.51
CA PRO A 147 4.53 -0.24 17.63
C PRO A 147 5.22 -0.47 16.29
N LEU A 148 6.20 0.38 15.97
CA LEU A 148 6.99 0.32 14.76
C LEU A 148 8.45 -0.05 15.08
N PRO A 149 9.11 -0.89 14.25
CA PRO A 149 10.56 -1.05 14.28
C PRO A 149 11.28 0.28 14.01
N PRO A 150 12.50 0.47 14.56
CA PRO A 150 13.22 1.75 14.48
C PRO A 150 13.63 2.16 13.07
N ASN A 151 13.67 1.22 12.11
CA ASN A 151 14.02 1.48 10.72
C ASN A 151 12.79 1.71 9.83
N ILE A 152 11.57 1.77 10.39
CA ILE A 152 10.38 2.24 9.68
C ILE A 152 10.17 3.73 9.98
N VAL A 153 10.10 4.54 8.93
CA VAL A 153 9.90 5.98 9.01
C VAL A 153 8.63 6.35 8.26
N MET A 154 7.67 6.96 8.96
CA MET A 154 6.44 7.48 8.37
C MET A 154 6.74 8.84 7.72
N VAL A 155 6.59 8.95 6.40
CA VAL A 155 6.95 10.16 5.63
C VAL A 155 5.77 10.73 4.82
N GLY A 156 4.58 10.16 4.98
CA GLY A 156 3.41 10.53 4.20
C GLY A 156 2.47 11.55 4.88
N PRO A 157 1.37 11.88 4.20
CA PRO A 157 1.11 11.56 2.80
C PRO A 157 1.97 12.42 1.86
N MET A 158 2.74 11.77 0.99
CA MET A 158 3.51 12.40 -0.08
C MET A 158 2.57 12.67 -1.25
N LEU A 159 2.01 13.88 -1.27
CA LEU A 159 1.18 14.38 -2.37
C LEU A 159 1.96 15.40 -3.20
N PRO A 160 1.65 15.54 -4.50
CA PRO A 160 2.20 16.62 -5.31
C PRO A 160 1.93 17.98 -4.64
N PRO A 161 2.92 18.89 -4.57
CA PRO A 161 2.73 20.20 -3.96
C PRO A 161 1.79 21.10 -4.78
N VAL A 162 1.69 20.81 -6.08
CA VAL A 162 0.81 21.50 -7.02
C VAL A 162 -0.04 20.44 -7.68
N VAL A 163 -1.36 20.60 -7.57
CA VAL A 163 -2.34 19.82 -8.29
C VAL A 163 -2.66 20.58 -9.56
N GLU A 164 -2.56 19.93 -10.72
CA GLU A 164 -2.97 20.54 -11.97
C GLU A 164 -4.45 20.94 -11.90
N PRO A 165 -4.81 22.15 -12.35
CA PRO A 165 -6.19 22.57 -12.34
C PRO A 165 -7.02 21.67 -13.26
N LEU A 166 -8.28 21.47 -12.86
CA LEU A 166 -9.26 20.83 -13.74
C LEU A 166 -9.44 21.66 -15.01
N THR A 167 -9.88 21.02 -16.09
CA THR A 167 -10.32 21.76 -17.28
C THR A 167 -11.46 22.69 -16.92
N ASN A 168 -11.56 23.84 -17.61
CA ASN A 168 -12.62 24.82 -17.34
C ASN A 168 -14.01 24.18 -17.36
N GLU A 169 -14.29 23.28 -18.30
CA GLU A 169 -15.56 22.56 -18.40
C GLU A 169 -15.90 21.76 -17.13
N VAL A 170 -14.96 20.98 -16.61
CA VAL A 170 -15.19 20.17 -15.40
C VAL A 170 -15.26 21.07 -14.17
N ASN A 171 -14.43 22.11 -14.10
CA ASN A 171 -14.44 23.04 -13.00
C ASN A 171 -15.76 23.83 -12.93
N ASP A 172 -16.26 24.30 -14.07
CA ASP A 172 -17.53 25.03 -14.17
C ASP A 172 -18.70 24.11 -13.80
N TRP A 173 -18.68 22.86 -14.29
CA TRP A 173 -19.68 21.85 -13.93
C TRP A 173 -19.69 21.52 -12.42
N LEU A 174 -18.52 21.37 -11.79
CA LEU A 174 -18.42 21.16 -10.35
C LEU A 174 -18.82 22.40 -9.54
N SER A 175 -18.58 23.59 -10.08
CA SER A 175 -18.88 24.87 -9.42
C SER A 175 -20.37 25.24 -9.48
N ASP A 176 -21.18 24.55 -10.27
CA ASP A 176 -22.64 24.73 -10.36
C ASP A 176 -23.36 24.43 -9.02
N GLY A 177 -22.67 23.82 -8.04
CA GLY A 177 -23.16 23.64 -6.67
C GLY A 177 -23.99 22.37 -6.46
N SER A 178 -24.18 21.57 -7.49
CA SER A 178 -24.79 20.24 -7.36
C SER A 178 -23.88 19.29 -6.57
N PRO A 179 -24.40 18.51 -5.61
CA PRO A 179 -23.61 17.47 -4.95
C PRO A 179 -23.10 16.44 -5.96
N VAL A 180 -21.79 16.18 -5.95
CA VAL A 180 -21.14 15.24 -6.88
C VAL A 180 -20.51 14.08 -6.13
N VAL A 181 -20.74 12.86 -6.63
CA VAL A 181 -20.03 11.66 -6.20
C VAL A 181 -18.96 11.32 -7.23
N TYR A 182 -17.70 11.38 -6.82
CA TYR A 182 -16.58 10.96 -7.65
C TYR A 182 -16.37 9.45 -7.57
N VAL A 183 -16.40 8.77 -8.72
CA VAL A 183 -16.18 7.33 -8.84
C VAL A 183 -14.95 7.07 -9.72
N ASN A 184 -13.89 6.56 -9.12
CA ASN A 184 -12.67 6.15 -9.82
C ASN A 184 -12.12 4.87 -9.17
N LEU A 185 -11.80 3.86 -9.99
CA LEU A 185 -11.22 2.58 -9.55
C LEU A 185 -9.69 2.59 -9.54
N GLY A 186 -9.08 3.73 -9.86
CA GLY A 186 -7.64 3.88 -10.04
C GLY A 186 -7.16 3.19 -11.31
N THR A 187 -5.86 2.92 -11.37
CA THR A 187 -5.19 2.33 -12.54
C THR A 187 -5.01 0.81 -12.44
N ILE A 188 -5.32 0.22 -11.27
CA ILE A 188 -5.06 -1.20 -10.99
C ILE A 188 -6.35 -2.03 -11.07
N ALA A 189 -7.47 -1.52 -10.56
CA ALA A 189 -8.70 -2.28 -10.53
C ALA A 189 -9.45 -2.20 -11.87
N ILE A 190 -9.87 -3.36 -12.36
CA ILE A 190 -10.68 -3.49 -13.58
C ILE A 190 -12.05 -4.04 -13.18
N ALA A 191 -13.10 -3.27 -13.40
CA ALA A 191 -14.46 -3.72 -13.18
C ALA A 191 -14.97 -4.54 -14.37
N THR A 192 -15.71 -5.60 -14.07
CA THR A 192 -16.44 -6.38 -15.06
C THR A 192 -17.65 -5.60 -15.59
N SER A 193 -18.13 -5.96 -16.78
CA SER A 193 -19.34 -5.34 -17.36
C SER A 193 -20.55 -5.41 -16.43
N ASN A 194 -20.69 -6.50 -15.67
CA ASN A 194 -21.77 -6.66 -14.70
C ASN A 194 -21.63 -5.71 -13.50
N GLN A 195 -20.41 -5.51 -13.00
CA GLN A 195 -20.15 -4.54 -11.92
C GLN A 195 -20.41 -3.11 -12.38
N ILE A 196 -19.98 -2.77 -13.60
CA ILE A 196 -20.27 -1.47 -14.21
C ILE A 196 -21.78 -1.27 -14.35
N ALA A 197 -22.49 -2.24 -14.94
CA ALA A 197 -23.94 -2.17 -15.11
C ALA A 197 -24.68 -2.02 -13.76
N ALA A 198 -24.26 -2.78 -12.74
CA ALA A 198 -24.84 -2.68 -11.40
C ALA A 198 -24.61 -1.30 -10.76
N CYS A 199 -23.38 -0.77 -10.84
CA CYS A 199 -23.05 0.56 -10.34
C CYS A 199 -23.85 1.66 -11.05
N THR A 200 -23.86 1.65 -12.39
CA THR A 200 -24.57 2.67 -13.16
C THR A 200 -26.08 2.60 -12.94
N THR A 201 -26.65 1.39 -12.86
CA THR A 201 -28.08 1.21 -12.57
C THR A 201 -28.44 1.78 -11.20
N HIS A 202 -27.65 1.51 -10.16
CA HIS A 202 -27.92 2.06 -8.82
C HIS A 202 -27.78 3.59 -8.77
N LEU A 203 -26.75 4.14 -9.42
CA LEU A 203 -26.52 5.59 -9.46
C LEU A 203 -27.64 6.32 -10.22
N LEU A 204 -28.24 5.70 -11.24
CA LEU A 204 -29.35 6.29 -12.01
C LEU A 204 -30.71 6.10 -11.34
N MET A 205 -30.95 4.97 -10.66
CA MET A 205 -32.25 4.63 -10.06
C MET A 205 -32.44 5.21 -8.65
N HIS A 206 -31.37 5.62 -7.98
CA HIS A 206 -31.40 6.28 -6.68
C HIS A 206 -30.75 7.65 -6.77
N PRO A 207 -31.40 8.64 -7.42
CA PRO A 207 -30.93 10.02 -7.33
C PRO A 207 -30.85 10.39 -5.85
N PHE A 208 -29.67 10.81 -5.40
CA PHE A 208 -29.45 11.18 -4.01
C PHE A 208 -30.33 12.40 -3.68
N GLU A 209 -31.43 12.17 -2.96
CA GLU A 209 -32.17 13.25 -2.30
C GLU A 209 -31.32 13.76 -1.13
N PHE A 210 -30.42 14.71 -1.39
CA PHE A 210 -29.75 15.48 -0.34
C PHE A 210 -30.72 16.53 0.25
N GLY A 211 -31.88 16.08 0.72
CA GLY A 211 -32.86 16.90 1.41
C GLY A 211 -32.79 16.68 2.92
N GLY A 212 -32.13 17.58 3.67
CA GLY A 212 -32.49 17.79 5.08
C GLY A 212 -31.43 17.54 6.17
N PHE A 213 -30.13 17.53 5.87
CA PHE A 213 -29.13 17.42 6.96
C PHE A 213 -28.76 18.76 7.65
N CYS A 214 -29.25 19.90 7.16
CA CYS A 214 -28.83 21.22 7.66
C CYS A 214 -29.75 21.89 8.70
N ASP A 215 -30.87 21.29 9.12
CA ASP A 215 -31.89 22.03 9.90
C ASP A 215 -32.22 21.51 11.32
N ARG A 216 -31.53 20.49 11.85
CA ARG A 216 -31.91 19.94 13.18
C ARG A 216 -30.85 19.88 14.28
N GLN A 217 -29.62 20.35 14.08
CA GLN A 217 -28.59 20.25 15.14
C GLN A 217 -27.66 21.45 15.34
N CYS A 218 -27.99 22.63 14.79
CA CYS A 218 -27.16 23.84 14.96
C CYS A 218 -27.90 25.07 15.50
N SER A 219 -28.80 24.88 16.46
CA SER A 219 -29.44 25.99 17.20
C SER A 219 -29.03 26.08 18.68
N SER A 220 -28.17 25.17 19.19
CA SER A 220 -27.78 25.15 20.61
C SER A 220 -26.32 25.49 20.92
N CYS A 221 -25.48 25.81 19.92
CA CYS A 221 -24.07 26.20 20.17
C CYS A 221 -23.77 27.70 20.00
N CYS A 222 -24.76 28.53 19.67
CA CYS A 222 -24.62 29.98 19.61
C CYS A 222 -25.47 30.64 20.70
N LEU A 223 -25.17 30.39 21.98
CA LEU A 223 -25.65 31.19 23.12
C LEU A 223 -24.92 30.74 24.40
N HIS A 224 -23.72 31.27 24.61
CA HIS A 224 -23.04 31.60 25.88
C HIS A 224 -21.65 32.10 25.45
N GLN A 225 -21.41 33.41 25.44
CA GLN A 225 -20.77 34.16 26.52
C GLN A 225 -19.51 33.48 27.05
#